data_AF-A0A1M6K0S0-F1
#
_entry.id   AF-A0A1M6K0S0-F1
#
_cell.length_a   1.000
_cell.length_b   1.000
_cell.length_c   1.000
_cell.angle_alpha   90.00
_cell.angle_beta   90.00
_cell.angle_gamma   90.00
#
_symmetry.space_group_name_H-M   'P 1'
#
loop_
_entity.id
_entity.type
_entity.pdbx_description
1 polymer ?
#
loop_
_entity_poly.entity_id
_entity_poly.type
_entity_poly.pdbx_seq_one_letter_code
_entity_poly.pdbx_strand_id
1 'polypeptide(L)'
;MNMKVLAAILCLGVLIGAAGTCFAGFDPQKAGFSILFRDEILPYKVMGVFAMPGQVLEFRETKAKAITCESLSGQGRFEKKAEPHWAFHCPSSPGLYALLIKRNDSETRMTLNLFVMTPFSSVNNGSLNGYRIGQYPKVDKKKLPIYKWPAGFVEVTEDNRRTLVSPHFRLEQFLCKQEGGYPKYLVLRGLLLLKLEAILEEVNKQGIAANSFHVMSGYRTPYYNEAIGNVKYSRHLWGGAADIFIDENPADGMMDDLNGDGKINYRDSRVLYEIVDKLYGKKWYERFVGGLGNYKKTSQHGPFVHVDVRGFRARWGD
;
A
#
# COMPACT_ATOMS: atom_id res chain seq x y z
N MET A 1 -29.84 73.20 36.62
CA MET A 1 -29.78 73.28 35.15
C MET A 1 -29.78 71.86 34.61
N ASN A 2 -30.94 71.41 34.14
CA ASN A 2 -31.16 70.05 33.63
C ASN A 2 -30.56 69.90 32.23
N MET A 3 -29.81 68.83 31.97
CA MET A 3 -29.81 68.23 30.64
C MET A 3 -29.38 66.75 30.70
N LYS A 4 -30.37 65.87 30.54
CA LYS A 4 -30.22 64.47 30.16
C LYS A 4 -29.99 64.42 28.65
N VAL A 5 -29.00 63.66 28.15
CA VAL A 5 -29.07 63.07 26.80
C VAL A 5 -28.39 61.69 26.80
N LEU A 6 -29.05 60.76 26.10
CA LEU A 6 -28.90 59.32 25.99
C LEU A 6 -27.49 58.82 25.61
N ALA A 7 -27.07 57.73 26.26
CA ALA A 7 -26.07 56.81 25.73
C ALA A 7 -26.77 55.75 24.87
N ALA A 8 -26.48 55.75 23.57
CA ALA A 8 -26.92 54.71 22.64
C ALA A 8 -25.92 53.53 22.70
N ILE A 9 -26.39 52.37 23.19
CA ILE A 9 -25.62 51.12 23.14
C ILE A 9 -25.79 50.53 21.74
N LEU A 10 -24.74 50.64 20.93
CA LEU A 10 -24.63 49.98 19.64
C LEU A 10 -24.24 48.51 19.90
N CYS A 11 -25.21 47.59 19.88
CA CYS A 11 -24.93 46.15 19.88
C CYS A 11 -24.38 45.75 18.50
N LEU A 12 -23.05 45.71 18.38
CA LEU A 12 -22.38 45.12 17.22
C LEU A 12 -22.42 43.60 17.37
N GLY A 13 -23.41 42.95 16.74
CA GLY A 13 -23.46 41.50 16.63
C GLY A 13 -22.31 41.01 15.76
N VAL A 14 -21.30 40.40 16.38
CA VAL A 14 -20.26 39.66 15.66
C VAL A 14 -20.87 38.33 15.20
N LEU A 15 -21.32 38.29 13.95
CA LEU A 15 -21.56 37.05 13.24
C LEU A 15 -20.19 36.39 12.99
N ILE A 16 -19.78 35.51 13.90
CA ILE A 16 -18.70 34.57 13.63
C ILE A 16 -19.27 33.56 12.63
N GLY A 17 -19.10 33.84 11.34
CA GLY A 17 -19.27 32.84 10.31
C GLY A 17 -18.23 31.75 10.57
N ALA A 18 -18.68 30.60 11.06
CA ALA A 18 -17.89 29.38 11.02
C ALA A 18 -17.67 29.06 9.54
N ALA A 19 -16.53 29.50 9.02
CA ALA A 19 -16.00 28.99 7.77
C ALA A 19 -15.71 27.51 8.02
N GLY A 20 -16.70 26.66 7.73
CA GLY A 20 -16.49 25.23 7.64
C GLY A 20 -15.38 25.03 6.64
N THR A 21 -14.23 24.54 7.12
CA THR A 21 -13.19 24.01 6.25
C THR A 21 -13.83 22.89 5.47
N CYS A 22 -14.18 23.16 4.22
CA CYS A 22 -14.56 22.14 3.27
C CYS A 22 -13.31 21.27 3.12
N PHE A 23 -13.25 20.14 3.85
CA PHE A 23 -12.23 19.14 3.62
C PHE A 23 -12.33 18.78 2.13
N ALA A 24 -11.26 19.05 1.38
CA ALA A 24 -11.16 18.56 0.01
C ALA A 24 -11.41 17.05 0.06
N GLY A 25 -12.44 16.57 -0.66
CA GLY A 25 -12.80 15.16 -0.62
C GLY A 25 -11.63 14.27 -1.03
N PHE A 26 -11.52 13.09 -0.41
CA PHE A 26 -10.50 12.10 -0.73
C PHE A 26 -10.50 11.79 -2.24
N ASP A 27 -9.37 12.02 -2.92
CA ASP A 27 -9.18 11.63 -4.33
C ASP A 27 -8.54 10.24 -4.38
N PRO A 28 -9.25 9.18 -4.82
CA PRO A 28 -8.69 7.84 -4.92
C PRO A 28 -7.61 7.71 -6.02
N GLN A 29 -7.31 8.77 -6.78
CA GLN A 29 -6.28 8.81 -7.82
C GLN A 29 -6.44 7.70 -8.87
N LYS A 30 -7.69 7.40 -9.26
CA LYS A 30 -7.98 6.46 -10.36
C LYS A 30 -7.47 7.03 -11.68
N ALA A 31 -6.95 6.18 -12.56
CA ALA A 31 -6.42 6.59 -13.86
C ALA A 31 -7.49 6.95 -14.89
N GLY A 32 -8.76 6.58 -14.66
CA GLY A 32 -9.84 6.71 -15.65
C GLY A 32 -9.88 5.56 -16.68
N PHE A 33 -8.92 4.64 -16.64
CA PHE A 33 -8.89 3.35 -17.35
C PHE A 33 -8.22 2.30 -16.46
N SER A 34 -8.14 1.05 -16.91
CA SER A 34 -7.47 0.00 -16.14
C SER A 34 -6.65 -0.92 -17.03
N ILE A 35 -5.54 -1.39 -16.47
CA ILE A 35 -4.66 -2.35 -17.12
C ILE A 35 -4.80 -3.70 -16.40
N LEU A 36 -5.14 -4.73 -17.16
CA LEU A 36 -4.95 -6.11 -16.74
C LEU A 36 -3.45 -6.42 -16.83
N PHE A 37 -2.86 -6.72 -15.69
CA PHE A 37 -1.47 -7.12 -15.53
C PHE A 37 -1.41 -8.44 -14.78
N ARG A 38 -1.01 -9.52 -15.47
CA ARG A 38 -1.18 -10.89 -14.98
C ARG A 38 -2.66 -11.13 -14.61
N ASP A 39 -2.93 -11.55 -13.39
CA ASP A 39 -4.29 -11.80 -12.88
C ASP A 39 -4.91 -10.58 -12.16
N GLU A 40 -4.24 -9.42 -12.19
CA GLU A 40 -4.63 -8.24 -11.42
C GLU A 40 -5.11 -7.10 -12.33
N ILE A 41 -6.21 -6.45 -11.95
CA ILE A 41 -6.65 -5.20 -12.58
C ILE A 41 -6.03 -4.03 -11.80
N LEU A 42 -5.28 -3.18 -12.51
CA LEU A 42 -4.63 -1.96 -12.01
C LEU A 42 -5.45 -0.73 -12.44
N PRO A 43 -6.17 -0.05 -11.53
CA PRO A 43 -7.05 1.07 -11.89
C PRO A 43 -6.50 2.47 -11.54
N TYR A 44 -5.31 2.55 -10.95
CA TYR A 44 -4.76 3.77 -10.35
C TYR A 44 -3.76 4.48 -11.25
N LYS A 45 -3.61 5.81 -11.09
CA LYS A 45 -2.65 6.63 -11.85
C LYS A 45 -1.20 6.20 -11.66
N VAL A 46 -0.86 5.57 -10.54
CA VAL A 46 0.46 5.02 -10.27
C VAL A 46 0.34 3.66 -9.58
N MET A 47 1.13 2.69 -10.02
CA MET A 47 1.22 1.37 -9.38
C MET A 47 2.64 0.82 -9.47
N GLY A 48 3.10 0.14 -8.42
CA GLY A 48 4.29 -0.67 -8.42
C GLY A 48 4.02 -2.03 -9.05
N VAL A 49 4.89 -2.46 -9.96
CA VAL A 49 4.84 -3.79 -10.58
C VAL A 49 6.20 -4.47 -10.46
N PHE A 50 6.21 -5.80 -10.37
CA PHE A 50 7.42 -6.55 -9.98
C PHE A 50 7.73 -7.65 -10.99
N ALA A 51 8.97 -7.70 -11.46
CA ALA A 51 9.42 -8.66 -12.45
C ALA A 51 10.84 -9.18 -12.17
N MET A 52 11.17 -10.34 -12.73
CA MET A 52 12.53 -10.83 -12.75
C MET A 52 13.33 -10.19 -13.91
N PRO A 53 14.67 -10.15 -13.81
CA PRO A 53 15.54 -9.77 -14.92
C PRO A 53 15.20 -10.51 -16.21
N GLY A 54 15.06 -9.76 -17.32
CA GLY A 54 14.75 -10.31 -18.64
C GLY A 54 13.35 -10.91 -18.80
N GLN A 55 12.48 -10.82 -17.78
CA GLN A 55 11.11 -11.32 -17.88
C GLN A 55 10.31 -10.54 -18.93
N VAL A 56 9.44 -11.24 -19.66
CA VAL A 56 8.42 -10.59 -20.50
C VAL A 56 7.13 -10.41 -19.69
N LEU A 57 6.63 -9.18 -19.66
CA LEU A 57 5.40 -8.80 -18.98
C LEU A 57 4.30 -8.52 -20.01
N GLU A 58 3.08 -8.95 -19.74
CA GLU A 58 1.92 -8.67 -20.59
C GLU A 58 0.98 -7.66 -19.92
N PHE A 59 0.47 -6.73 -20.72
CA PHE A 59 -0.45 -5.68 -20.32
C PHE A 59 -1.60 -5.61 -21.31
N ARG A 60 -2.83 -5.47 -20.80
CA ARG A 60 -4.01 -5.27 -21.64
C ARG A 60 -4.93 -4.22 -21.06
N GLU A 61 -5.40 -3.27 -21.87
CA GLU A 61 -6.48 -2.37 -21.45
C GLU A 61 -7.80 -3.13 -21.35
N THR A 62 -8.52 -2.96 -20.24
CA THR A 62 -9.66 -3.84 -19.89
C THR A 62 -10.94 -3.58 -20.69
N LYS A 63 -11.05 -2.45 -21.38
CA LYS A 63 -12.21 -2.03 -22.20
C LYS A 63 -11.91 -2.04 -23.71
N ALA A 64 -10.86 -2.73 -24.14
CA ALA A 64 -10.47 -2.82 -25.55
C ALA A 64 -10.13 -1.46 -26.20
N LYS A 65 -9.77 -0.45 -25.41
CA LYS A 65 -9.39 0.88 -25.93
C LYS A 65 -7.92 0.95 -26.26
N ALA A 66 -7.60 1.70 -27.31
CA ALA A 66 -6.23 1.80 -27.76
C ALA A 66 -5.33 2.50 -26.74
N ILE A 67 -4.14 1.94 -26.52
CA ILE A 67 -3.14 2.51 -25.60
C ILE A 67 -1.79 2.68 -26.26
N THR A 68 -1.03 3.65 -25.76
CA THR A 68 0.38 3.85 -26.09
C THR A 68 1.21 3.60 -24.84
N CYS A 69 2.31 2.87 -25.00
CA CYS A 69 3.21 2.50 -23.92
C CYS A 69 4.63 3.01 -24.19
N GLU A 70 5.28 3.52 -23.16
CA GLU A 70 6.60 4.17 -23.23
C GLU A 70 7.44 3.76 -22.01
N SER A 71 8.73 3.44 -22.22
CA SER A 71 9.68 3.27 -21.13
C SER A 71 10.39 4.60 -20.89
N LEU A 72 10.19 5.20 -19.72
CA LEU A 72 10.73 6.53 -19.41
C LEU A 72 12.24 6.52 -19.18
N SER A 73 12.81 5.35 -18.86
CA SER A 73 14.27 5.19 -18.74
C SER A 73 14.96 4.92 -20.08
N GLY A 74 14.20 4.69 -21.15
CA GLY A 74 14.71 4.15 -22.42
C GLY A 74 15.21 2.70 -22.33
N GLN A 75 15.15 2.05 -21.16
CA GLN A 75 15.56 0.66 -20.97
C GLN A 75 14.38 -0.31 -21.03
N GLY A 76 14.65 -1.54 -21.47
CA GLY A 76 13.62 -2.50 -21.83
C GLY A 76 12.90 -2.10 -23.12
N ARG A 77 11.96 -2.92 -23.57
CA ARG A 77 11.29 -2.70 -24.86
C ARG A 77 9.83 -3.09 -24.84
N PHE A 78 8.96 -2.18 -25.24
CA PHE A 78 7.58 -2.49 -25.57
C PHE A 78 7.47 -3.14 -26.95
N GLU A 79 6.64 -4.17 -27.03
CA GLU A 79 6.27 -4.86 -28.25
C GLU A 79 4.74 -4.90 -28.33
N LYS A 80 4.16 -4.27 -29.35
CA LYS A 80 2.72 -4.34 -29.59
C LYS A 80 2.37 -5.73 -30.13
N LYS A 81 1.56 -6.50 -29.39
CA LYS A 81 1.10 -7.82 -29.83
C LYS A 81 -0.17 -7.70 -30.68
N ALA A 82 -1.14 -6.95 -30.17
CA ALA A 82 -2.39 -6.59 -30.82
C ALA A 82 -2.93 -5.33 -30.14
N GLU A 83 -3.99 -4.68 -30.63
CA GLU A 83 -4.69 -3.70 -29.80
C GLU A 83 -5.69 -4.42 -28.88
N PRO A 84 -5.77 -4.12 -27.56
CA PRO A 84 -4.92 -3.26 -26.74
C PRO A 84 -3.87 -4.04 -25.92
N HIS A 85 -3.24 -5.05 -26.53
CA HIS A 85 -2.34 -5.99 -25.89
C HIS A 85 -0.86 -5.68 -26.21
N TRP A 86 -0.11 -5.36 -25.16
CA TRP A 86 1.32 -5.07 -25.23
C TRP A 86 2.13 -6.04 -24.39
N ALA A 87 3.30 -6.39 -24.88
CA ALA A 87 4.34 -7.05 -24.11
C ALA A 87 5.45 -6.04 -23.78
N PHE A 88 6.09 -6.19 -22.62
CA PHE A 88 7.29 -5.45 -22.24
C PHE A 88 8.40 -6.44 -21.89
N HIS A 89 9.53 -6.33 -22.59
CA HIS A 89 10.74 -7.07 -22.29
C HIS A 89 11.53 -6.31 -21.22
N CYS A 90 11.57 -6.84 -20.00
CA CYS A 90 12.24 -6.20 -18.88
C CYS A 90 13.76 -6.11 -19.11
N PRO A 91 14.41 -5.06 -18.58
CA PRO A 91 15.86 -5.01 -18.46
C PRO A 91 16.45 -6.26 -17.77
N SER A 92 17.70 -6.58 -18.10
CA SER A 92 18.44 -7.69 -17.47
C SER A 92 19.08 -7.30 -16.13
N SER A 93 19.11 -6.02 -15.78
CA SER A 93 19.64 -5.53 -14.52
C SER A 93 18.50 -5.27 -13.52
N PRO A 94 18.66 -5.63 -12.24
CA PRO A 94 17.77 -5.16 -11.19
C PRO A 94 17.74 -3.62 -11.12
N GLY A 95 16.60 -3.06 -10.73
CA GLY A 95 16.42 -1.61 -10.62
C GLY A 95 14.97 -1.15 -10.76
N LEU A 96 14.79 0.16 -10.68
CA LEU A 96 13.51 0.84 -10.89
C LEU A 96 13.44 1.40 -12.32
N TYR A 97 12.36 1.05 -13.03
CA TYR A 97 12.09 1.45 -14.40
C TYR A 97 10.66 1.98 -14.48
N ALA A 98 10.48 3.28 -14.75
CA ALA A 98 9.14 3.84 -14.87
C ALA A 98 8.58 3.61 -16.28
N LEU A 99 7.39 3.02 -16.36
CA LEU A 99 6.67 2.79 -17.60
C LEU A 99 5.45 3.70 -17.63
N LEU A 100 5.25 4.39 -18.74
CA LEU A 100 4.11 5.28 -18.96
C LEU A 100 3.12 4.64 -19.93
N ILE A 101 1.86 4.57 -19.51
CA ILE A 101 0.75 4.07 -20.33
C ILE A 101 -0.25 5.21 -20.51
N LYS A 102 -0.58 5.53 -21.76
CA LYS A 102 -1.53 6.59 -22.14
C LYS A 102 -2.70 5.95 -22.87
N ARG A 103 -3.93 6.36 -22.55
CA ARG A 103 -5.10 5.97 -23.36
C ARG A 103 -5.23 6.92 -24.53
N ASN A 104 -5.36 6.41 -25.76
CA ASN A 104 -5.25 7.25 -26.97
C ASN A 104 -6.48 8.14 -27.22
N ASP A 105 -7.63 7.82 -26.63
CA ASP A 105 -8.89 8.55 -26.79
C ASP A 105 -9.14 9.64 -25.72
N SER A 106 -8.15 9.90 -24.85
CA SER A 106 -8.25 10.88 -23.78
C SER A 106 -6.88 11.31 -23.27
N GLU A 107 -6.81 12.29 -22.38
CA GLU A 107 -5.55 12.71 -21.75
C GLU A 107 -5.15 11.85 -20.53
N THR A 108 -5.87 10.76 -20.26
CA THR A 108 -5.62 9.93 -19.08
C THR A 108 -4.33 9.12 -19.21
N ARG A 109 -3.56 9.07 -18.11
CA ARG A 109 -2.28 8.37 -18.03
C ARG A 109 -2.13 7.56 -16.75
N MET A 110 -1.33 6.51 -16.83
CA MET A 110 -0.92 5.63 -15.73
C MET A 110 0.60 5.43 -15.78
N THR A 111 1.25 5.55 -14.62
CA THR A 111 2.66 5.20 -14.44
C THR A 111 2.78 3.87 -13.72
N LEU A 112 3.44 2.90 -14.34
CA LEU A 112 3.84 1.67 -13.66
C LEU A 112 5.30 1.80 -13.24
N ASN A 113 5.56 1.87 -11.94
CA ASN A 113 6.90 1.79 -11.38
C ASN A 113 7.34 0.32 -11.36
N LEU A 114 8.02 -0.10 -12.43
CA LEU A 114 8.52 -1.46 -12.56
C LEU A 114 9.79 -1.64 -11.73
N PHE A 115 9.72 -2.50 -10.73
CA PHE A 115 10.87 -2.98 -9.99
C PHE A 115 11.33 -4.30 -10.60
N VAL A 116 12.44 -4.27 -11.35
CA VAL A 116 13.15 -5.49 -11.74
C VAL A 116 13.93 -5.96 -10.52
N MET A 117 13.60 -7.14 -10.03
CA MET A 117 14.04 -7.64 -8.73
C MET A 117 15.43 -8.27 -8.78
N THR A 118 16.13 -8.24 -7.65
CA THR A 118 17.33 -9.05 -7.42
C THR A 118 16.91 -10.51 -7.19
N PRO A 119 17.42 -11.48 -7.97
CA PRO A 119 17.01 -12.88 -7.84
C PRO A 119 17.21 -13.46 -6.45
N PHE A 120 16.29 -14.34 -6.01
CA PHE A 120 16.43 -15.03 -4.72
C PHE A 120 17.71 -15.87 -4.65
N SER A 121 18.15 -16.42 -5.79
CA SER A 121 19.39 -17.18 -5.92
C SER A 121 20.66 -16.37 -5.59
N SER A 122 20.57 -15.03 -5.55
CA SER A 122 21.67 -14.15 -5.14
C SER A 122 21.84 -14.11 -3.61
N VAL A 123 20.91 -14.68 -2.83
CA VAL A 123 21.07 -14.80 -1.38
C VAL A 123 22.16 -15.82 -1.08
N ASN A 124 23.26 -15.37 -0.47
CA ASN A 124 24.36 -16.21 -0.05
C ASN A 124 24.46 -16.21 1.48
N ASN A 125 24.51 -17.39 2.10
CA ASN A 125 24.57 -17.55 3.56
C ASN A 125 23.51 -16.72 4.32
N GLY A 126 22.28 -16.64 3.77
CA GLY A 126 21.18 -15.88 4.37
C GLY A 126 21.30 -14.36 4.27
N SER A 127 22.20 -13.85 3.43
CA SER A 127 22.42 -12.41 3.22
C SER A 127 22.35 -12.06 1.73
N LEU A 128 21.94 -10.83 1.42
CA LEU A 128 21.95 -10.25 0.08
C LEU A 128 22.62 -8.88 0.15
N ASN A 129 23.80 -8.73 -0.46
CA ASN A 129 24.61 -7.51 -0.41
C ASN A 129 24.79 -6.94 1.02
N GLY A 130 25.05 -7.82 1.99
CA GLY A 130 25.23 -7.46 3.40
C GLY A 130 23.92 -7.33 4.20
N TYR A 131 22.77 -7.27 3.55
CA TYR A 131 21.47 -7.20 4.19
C TYR A 131 20.97 -8.60 4.61
N ARG A 132 20.65 -8.79 5.90
CA ARG A 132 20.25 -10.08 6.45
C ARG A 132 18.84 -10.44 6.02
N ILE A 133 18.70 -11.47 5.20
CA ILE A 133 17.42 -12.08 4.84
C ILE A 133 17.07 -13.19 5.83
N GLY A 134 18.04 -14.02 6.21
CA GLY A 134 17.80 -15.24 6.99
C GLY A 134 17.25 -16.37 6.13
N GLN A 135 16.61 -17.35 6.79
CA GLN A 135 16.16 -18.58 6.15
C GLN A 135 14.64 -18.61 6.03
N TYR A 136 14.14 -18.65 4.80
CA TYR A 136 12.70 -18.83 4.60
C TYR A 136 12.25 -20.19 5.14
N PRO A 137 11.09 -20.26 5.82
CA PRO A 137 10.50 -21.50 6.29
C PRO A 137 10.40 -22.56 5.21
N LYS A 138 10.79 -23.80 5.55
CA LYS A 138 10.47 -24.98 4.73
C LYS A 138 8.96 -25.23 4.83
N VAL A 139 8.28 -25.21 3.70
CA VAL A 139 6.86 -25.54 3.55
C VAL A 139 6.73 -26.52 2.38
N ASP A 140 5.75 -27.43 2.44
CA ASP A 140 5.33 -28.16 1.24
C ASP A 140 4.67 -27.17 0.26
N LYS A 141 5.49 -26.60 -0.61
CA LYS A 141 5.10 -25.55 -1.56
C LYS A 141 4.10 -26.05 -2.61
N LYS A 142 3.97 -27.37 -2.81
CA LYS A 142 2.98 -27.95 -3.74
C LYS A 142 1.58 -27.89 -3.14
N LYS A 143 1.46 -28.04 -1.82
CA LYS A 143 0.16 -27.98 -1.11
C LYS A 143 -0.27 -26.57 -0.77
N LEU A 144 0.67 -25.64 -0.57
CA LEU A 144 0.37 -24.26 -0.19
C LEU A 144 1.11 -23.24 -1.07
N PRO A 145 0.58 -22.91 -2.26
CA PRO A 145 1.21 -21.98 -3.21
C PRO A 145 1.53 -20.61 -2.62
N ILE A 146 0.73 -20.14 -1.66
CA ILE A 146 0.95 -18.85 -0.97
C ILE A 146 2.27 -18.78 -0.19
N TYR A 147 2.86 -19.92 0.16
CA TYR A 147 4.14 -20.03 0.88
C TYR A 147 5.31 -20.45 -0.02
N LYS A 148 5.13 -20.43 -1.35
CA LYS A 148 6.26 -20.49 -2.28
C LYS A 148 7.25 -19.38 -1.93
N TRP A 149 8.53 -19.71 -1.99
CA TRP A 149 9.57 -18.70 -1.74
C TRP A 149 9.49 -17.61 -2.81
N PRO A 150 9.84 -16.36 -2.46
CA PRO A 150 9.90 -15.27 -3.44
C PRO A 150 10.84 -15.62 -4.59
N ALA A 151 10.50 -15.18 -5.81
CA ALA A 151 11.40 -15.33 -6.96
C ALA A 151 12.63 -14.40 -6.84
N GLY A 152 12.44 -13.26 -6.17
CA GLY A 152 13.46 -12.25 -5.93
C GLY A 152 12.98 -11.20 -4.94
N PHE A 153 13.80 -10.17 -4.78
CA PHE A 153 13.57 -9.07 -3.86
C PHE A 153 13.65 -7.74 -4.59
N VAL A 154 12.82 -6.79 -4.21
CA VAL A 154 12.97 -5.39 -4.61
C VAL A 154 14.19 -4.84 -3.87
N GLU A 155 15.17 -4.37 -4.63
CA GLU A 155 16.29 -3.60 -4.09
C GLU A 155 15.82 -2.17 -3.80
N VAL A 156 15.91 -1.78 -2.54
CA VAL A 156 15.59 -0.44 -2.08
C VAL A 156 16.90 0.28 -1.82
N THR A 157 17.06 1.46 -2.39
CA THR A 157 18.20 2.36 -2.24
C THR A 157 17.74 3.68 -1.64
N GLU A 158 18.68 4.55 -1.24
CA GLU A 158 18.31 5.91 -0.79
C GLU A 158 17.54 6.68 -1.87
N ASP A 159 17.91 6.51 -3.14
CA ASP A 159 17.30 7.23 -4.26
C ASP A 159 15.88 6.76 -4.56
N ASN A 160 15.57 5.47 -4.38
CA ASN A 160 14.28 4.91 -4.78
C ASN A 160 13.29 4.67 -3.63
N ARG A 161 13.71 4.80 -2.36
CA ARG A 161 12.87 4.45 -1.20
C ARG A 161 11.54 5.21 -1.15
N ARG A 162 11.52 6.43 -1.69
CA ARG A 162 10.32 7.29 -1.71
C ARG A 162 9.40 7.06 -2.91
N THR A 163 9.74 6.14 -3.81
CA THR A 163 8.92 5.83 -4.99
C THR A 163 7.54 5.34 -4.58
N LEU A 164 6.51 5.89 -5.23
CA LEU A 164 5.12 5.46 -5.04
C LEU A 164 4.94 4.03 -5.57
N VAL A 165 4.41 3.15 -4.73
CA VAL A 165 4.01 1.79 -5.10
C VAL A 165 2.50 1.70 -5.35
N SER A 166 1.74 2.69 -4.88
CA SER A 166 0.37 3.01 -5.27
C SER A 166 0.11 4.48 -4.91
N PRO A 167 -1.04 5.10 -5.25
CA PRO A 167 -1.20 6.55 -5.09
C PRO A 167 -0.93 7.09 -3.68
N HIS A 168 -1.29 6.32 -2.65
CA HIS A 168 -1.19 6.75 -1.27
C HIS A 168 -0.08 6.03 -0.49
N PHE A 169 0.75 5.21 -1.16
CA PHE A 169 1.78 4.42 -0.49
C PHE A 169 3.13 4.47 -1.21
N ARG A 170 4.20 4.61 -0.43
CA ARG A 170 5.62 4.62 -0.84
C ARG A 170 6.32 3.32 -0.48
N LEU A 171 7.34 2.96 -1.25
CA LEU A 171 8.10 1.72 -1.08
C LEU A 171 8.66 1.56 0.34
N GLU A 172 9.22 2.62 0.91
CA GLU A 172 9.83 2.62 2.24
C GLU A 172 8.88 2.27 3.38
N GLN A 173 7.58 2.55 3.24
CA GLN A 173 6.58 2.22 4.26
C GLN A 173 6.52 0.70 4.50
N PHE A 174 6.90 -0.11 3.51
CA PHE A 174 6.90 -1.56 3.59
C PHE A 174 8.25 -2.17 3.97
N LEU A 175 9.29 -1.36 4.23
CA LEU A 175 10.60 -1.88 4.61
C LEU A 175 10.56 -2.61 5.96
N CYS A 176 11.37 -3.67 6.05
CA CYS A 176 11.61 -4.36 7.30
C CYS A 176 12.32 -3.42 8.28
N LYS A 177 11.84 -3.37 9.52
CA LYS A 177 12.36 -2.51 10.60
C LYS A 177 13.68 -3.00 11.21
N GLN A 178 14.38 -3.91 10.54
CA GLN A 178 15.71 -4.29 10.98
C GLN A 178 16.69 -3.15 10.69
N GLU A 179 17.63 -2.96 11.61
CA GLU A 179 18.73 -2.02 11.44
C GLU A 179 19.62 -2.40 10.24
N GLY A 180 20.28 -1.39 9.69
CA GLY A 180 21.22 -1.53 8.58
C GLY A 180 21.12 -0.42 7.54
N GLY A 181 22.21 -0.23 6.80
CA GLY A 181 22.28 0.72 5.68
C GLY A 181 21.59 0.21 4.41
N TYR A 182 21.60 1.04 3.37
CA TYR A 182 21.15 0.67 2.03
C TYR A 182 22.29 -0.01 1.24
N PRO A 183 21.96 -0.91 0.28
CA PRO A 183 20.60 -1.29 -0.11
C PRO A 183 19.91 -2.19 0.91
N LYS A 184 18.58 -2.02 1.03
CA LYS A 184 17.68 -2.92 1.76
C LYS A 184 16.88 -3.73 0.76
N TYR A 185 16.30 -4.83 1.19
CA TYR A 185 15.55 -5.72 0.30
C TYR A 185 14.20 -6.06 0.88
N LEU A 186 13.17 -6.01 0.04
CA LEU A 186 11.82 -6.39 0.43
C LEU A 186 11.10 -7.26 -0.60
N VAL A 187 10.08 -7.97 -0.12
CA VAL A 187 9.08 -8.62 -0.98
C VAL A 187 7.78 -7.85 -0.80
N LEU A 188 7.10 -7.54 -1.89
CA LEU A 188 5.82 -6.83 -1.87
C LEU A 188 4.89 -7.41 -2.92
N ARG A 189 3.65 -7.71 -2.54
CA ARG A 189 2.62 -8.23 -3.47
C ARG A 189 1.74 -7.09 -3.94
N GLY A 190 1.59 -6.93 -5.26
CA GLY A 190 0.70 -5.93 -5.85
C GLY A 190 -0.75 -6.01 -5.34
N LEU A 191 -1.26 -7.22 -5.08
CA LEU A 191 -2.60 -7.43 -4.51
C LEU A 191 -2.77 -6.78 -3.12
N LEU A 192 -1.72 -6.75 -2.30
CA LEU A 192 -1.75 -6.05 -1.00
C LEU A 192 -1.94 -4.54 -1.20
N LEU A 193 -1.21 -3.95 -2.16
CA LEU A 193 -1.31 -2.51 -2.47
C LEU A 193 -2.72 -2.15 -2.93
N LEU A 194 -3.29 -2.94 -3.84
CA LEU A 194 -4.67 -2.75 -4.30
C LEU A 194 -5.69 -2.89 -3.16
N LYS A 195 -5.46 -3.82 -2.24
CA LYS A 195 -6.29 -3.99 -1.03
C LYS A 195 -6.20 -2.77 -0.12
N LEU A 196 -5.01 -2.25 0.13
CA LEU A 196 -4.81 -1.09 1.00
C LEU A 196 -5.48 0.17 0.43
N GLU A 197 -5.33 0.43 -0.87
CA GLU A 197 -6.02 1.53 -1.55
C GLU A 197 -7.56 1.37 -1.48
N ALA A 198 -8.07 0.14 -1.61
CA ALA A 198 -9.51 -0.12 -1.51
C ALA A 198 -10.04 0.07 -0.08
N ILE A 199 -9.26 -0.31 0.94
CA ILE A 199 -9.61 -0.07 2.34
C ILE A 199 -9.57 1.43 2.65
N LEU A 200 -8.55 2.14 2.18
CA LEU A 200 -8.41 3.58 2.38
C LEU A 200 -9.58 4.35 1.75
N GLU A 201 -10.00 3.95 0.54
CA GLU A 201 -11.18 4.51 -0.12
C GLU A 201 -12.47 4.24 0.69
N GLU A 202 -12.63 3.06 1.27
CA GLU A 202 -13.78 2.75 2.13
C GLU A 202 -13.77 3.54 3.44
N VAL A 203 -12.62 3.64 4.12
CA VAL A 203 -12.44 4.41 5.36
C VAL A 203 -12.87 5.86 5.15
N ASN A 204 -12.43 6.49 4.06
CA ASN A 204 -12.83 7.86 3.72
C ASN A 204 -14.33 7.96 3.36
N LYS A 205 -14.92 6.95 2.69
CA LYS A 205 -16.38 6.91 2.44
C LYS A 205 -17.21 6.83 3.72
N GLN A 206 -16.66 6.26 4.79
CA GLN A 206 -17.29 6.18 6.12
C GLN A 206 -17.08 7.46 6.95
N GLY A 207 -16.47 8.50 6.37
CA GLY A 207 -16.28 9.81 7.03
C GLY A 207 -15.03 9.92 7.89
N ILE A 208 -14.13 8.93 7.85
CA ILE A 208 -12.83 8.99 8.53
C ILE A 208 -11.79 9.50 7.53
N ALA A 209 -11.38 10.76 7.68
CA ALA A 209 -10.41 11.38 6.79
C ALA A 209 -9.03 10.73 6.96
N ALA A 210 -8.47 10.20 5.88
CA ALA A 210 -7.11 9.66 5.86
C ALA A 210 -6.50 9.77 4.46
N ASN A 211 -5.30 10.32 4.35
CA ASN A 211 -4.55 10.42 3.11
C ASN A 211 -3.72 9.16 2.85
N SER A 212 -3.36 8.42 3.90
CA SER A 212 -2.67 7.13 3.84
C SER A 212 -2.96 6.32 5.10
N PHE A 213 -2.39 5.12 5.19
CA PHE A 213 -2.22 4.44 6.47
C PHE A 213 -0.77 4.56 6.92
N HIS A 214 -0.56 4.74 8.23
CA HIS A 214 0.72 4.43 8.83
C HIS A 214 0.95 2.92 8.72
N VAL A 215 2.00 2.51 8.01
CA VAL A 215 2.41 1.09 7.91
C VAL A 215 3.42 0.80 9.02
N MET A 216 2.91 0.33 10.16
CA MET A 216 3.72 -0.01 11.32
C MET A 216 4.67 -1.17 10.98
N SER A 217 4.17 -2.15 10.22
CA SER A 217 4.94 -3.30 9.78
C SER A 217 4.51 -3.76 8.40
N GLY A 218 5.42 -3.73 7.43
CA GLY A 218 5.22 -4.27 6.08
C GLY A 218 5.93 -5.60 5.89
N TYR A 219 6.89 -5.67 4.98
CA TYR A 219 7.72 -6.85 4.82
C TYR A 219 8.60 -7.11 6.05
N ARG A 220 8.75 -8.38 6.43
CA ARG A 220 9.73 -8.81 7.43
C ARG A 220 10.66 -9.82 6.79
N THR A 221 11.96 -9.64 6.94
CA THR A 221 12.89 -10.72 6.59
C THR A 221 12.64 -11.90 7.53
N PRO A 222 12.87 -13.16 7.08
CA PRO A 222 12.85 -14.30 7.98
C PRO A 222 13.71 -14.10 9.23
N TYR A 223 14.92 -13.54 9.08
CA TYR A 223 15.80 -13.18 10.19
C TYR A 223 15.13 -12.26 11.20
N TYR A 224 14.57 -11.13 10.73
CA TYR A 224 13.95 -10.16 11.63
C TYR A 224 12.70 -10.72 12.30
N ASN A 225 11.88 -11.47 11.56
CA ASN A 225 10.67 -12.06 12.12
C ASN A 225 10.97 -13.06 13.25
N GLU A 226 12.03 -13.86 13.09
CA GLU A 226 12.53 -14.75 14.14
C GLU A 226 13.09 -13.96 15.33
N ALA A 227 13.88 -12.92 15.08
CA ALA A 227 14.49 -12.09 16.12
C ALA A 227 13.46 -11.42 17.05
N ILE A 228 12.27 -11.08 16.54
CA ILE A 228 11.17 -10.50 17.34
C ILE A 228 10.19 -11.57 17.88
N GLY A 229 10.54 -12.86 17.81
CA GLY A 229 9.74 -13.96 18.35
C GLY A 229 8.41 -14.20 17.64
N ASN A 230 8.25 -13.77 16.39
CA ASN A 230 7.00 -13.90 15.65
C ASN A 230 6.83 -15.28 15.01
N VAL A 231 5.58 -15.62 14.68
CA VAL A 231 5.25 -16.93 14.10
C VAL A 231 5.91 -17.15 12.74
N LYS A 232 6.35 -18.39 12.50
CA LYS A 232 7.12 -18.81 11.32
C LYS A 232 6.40 -18.57 9.99
N TYR A 233 5.09 -18.77 9.95
CA TYR A 233 4.29 -18.69 8.71
C TYR A 233 3.51 -17.37 8.56
N SER A 234 4.02 -16.31 9.21
CA SER A 234 3.48 -14.96 9.08
C SER A 234 3.50 -14.48 7.62
N ARG A 235 2.42 -13.85 7.17
CA ARG A 235 2.30 -13.37 5.79
C ARG A 235 3.21 -12.17 5.47
N HIS A 236 3.78 -11.52 6.49
CA HIS A 236 4.77 -10.45 6.33
C HIS A 236 6.05 -10.94 5.61
N LEU A 237 6.46 -12.20 5.81
CA LEU A 237 7.64 -12.77 5.13
C LEU A 237 7.45 -12.91 3.63
N TRP A 238 6.20 -12.96 3.14
CA TRP A 238 5.90 -13.12 1.72
C TRP A 238 5.36 -11.83 1.09
N GLY A 239 5.57 -10.68 1.75
CA GLY A 239 5.18 -9.37 1.22
C GLY A 239 3.67 -9.16 1.05
N GLY A 240 2.87 -10.00 1.70
CA GLY A 240 1.43 -10.06 1.51
C GLY A 240 0.62 -9.57 2.69
N ALA A 241 1.26 -8.94 3.68
CA ALA A 241 0.62 -8.42 4.88
C ALA A 241 1.13 -7.03 5.25
N ALA A 242 0.28 -6.27 5.92
CA ALA A 242 0.62 -5.00 6.54
C ALA A 242 -0.11 -4.87 7.89
N ASP A 243 0.58 -4.32 8.87
CA ASP A 243 0.01 -3.85 10.12
C ASP A 243 -0.16 -2.33 10.00
N ILE A 244 -1.40 -1.85 10.07
CA ILE A 244 -1.79 -0.49 9.69
C ILE A 244 -2.60 0.22 10.77
N PHE A 245 -2.51 1.55 10.79
CA PHE A 245 -3.40 2.44 11.55
C PHE A 245 -3.53 3.80 10.84
N ILE A 246 -4.48 4.61 11.29
CA ILE A 246 -4.69 6.00 10.82
C ILE A 246 -4.01 6.93 11.82
N ASP A 247 -3.24 7.90 11.31
CA ASP A 247 -2.30 8.75 12.04
C ASP A 247 -2.23 10.11 11.33
N GLU A 248 -3.31 10.88 11.40
CA GLU A 248 -3.48 12.12 10.64
C GLU A 248 -3.67 13.33 11.56
N ASN A 249 -4.24 13.17 12.76
CA ASN A 249 -4.62 14.30 13.60
C ASN A 249 -4.43 14.06 15.11
N PRO A 250 -3.23 14.33 15.65
CA PRO A 250 -2.00 14.71 14.95
C PRO A 250 -1.27 13.50 14.34
N ALA A 251 -0.51 13.72 13.27
CA ALA A 251 0.42 12.72 12.74
C ALA A 251 1.64 12.57 13.67
N ASP A 252 1.51 11.78 14.73
CA ASP A 252 2.49 11.62 15.81
C ASP A 252 3.07 10.20 15.94
N GLY A 253 2.69 9.30 15.03
CA GLY A 253 3.12 7.90 15.05
C GLY A 253 2.25 7.00 15.92
N MET A 254 1.12 7.52 16.43
CA MET A 254 0.10 6.76 17.13
C MET A 254 -1.21 6.75 16.35
N MET A 255 -2.05 5.78 16.68
CA MET A 255 -3.39 5.71 16.08
C MET A 255 -4.26 6.88 16.55
N ASP A 256 -4.97 7.51 15.62
CA ASP A 256 -5.99 8.51 15.93
C ASP A 256 -7.13 7.89 16.78
N ASP A 257 -7.80 8.74 17.57
CA ASP A 257 -9.02 8.42 18.33
C ASP A 257 -10.22 8.27 17.38
N LEU A 258 -10.34 7.11 16.74
CA LEU A 258 -11.35 6.84 15.72
C LEU A 258 -12.76 6.70 16.28
N ASN A 259 -12.90 6.40 17.58
CA ASN A 259 -14.22 6.30 18.21
C ASN A 259 -14.66 7.60 18.92
N GLY A 260 -13.76 8.58 19.07
CA GLY A 260 -14.04 9.89 19.66
C GLY A 260 -14.23 9.85 21.18
N ASP A 261 -13.68 8.84 21.88
CA ASP A 261 -13.82 8.71 23.34
C ASP A 261 -12.70 9.40 24.15
N GLY A 262 -11.77 10.04 23.45
CA GLY A 262 -10.62 10.76 24.00
C GLY A 262 -9.45 9.87 24.39
N LYS A 263 -9.45 8.58 24.03
CA LYS A 263 -8.40 7.62 24.44
C LYS A 263 -7.92 6.76 23.28
N ILE A 264 -6.62 6.84 22.98
CA ILE A 264 -5.98 5.96 21.99
C ILE A 264 -5.82 4.54 22.54
N ASN A 265 -6.70 3.62 22.12
CA ASN A 265 -6.75 2.24 22.58
C ASN A 265 -7.32 1.24 21.55
N TYR A 266 -7.55 0.00 21.98
CA TYR A 266 -7.99 -1.10 21.09
C TYR A 266 -9.40 -0.91 20.50
N ARG A 267 -10.19 0.02 21.04
CA ARG A 267 -11.48 0.42 20.50
C ARG A 267 -11.33 1.22 19.20
N ASP A 268 -10.25 1.98 19.04
CA ASP A 268 -9.96 2.70 17.79
C ASP A 268 -9.60 1.73 16.67
N SER A 269 -8.70 0.78 16.97
CA SER A 269 -8.36 -0.28 16.02
C SER A 269 -9.56 -1.17 15.70
N ARG A 270 -10.52 -1.31 16.64
CA ARG A 270 -11.79 -2.00 16.38
C ARG A 270 -12.64 -1.27 15.33
N VAL A 271 -12.67 0.06 15.30
CA VAL A 271 -13.39 0.83 14.26
C VAL A 271 -12.86 0.48 12.87
N LEU A 272 -11.54 0.56 12.68
CA LEU A 272 -10.91 0.21 11.40
C LEU A 272 -11.09 -1.28 11.06
N TYR A 273 -10.95 -2.17 12.04
CA TYR A 273 -11.20 -3.60 11.87
C TYR A 273 -12.62 -3.87 11.35
N GLU A 274 -13.64 -3.24 11.95
CA GLU A 274 -15.04 -3.46 11.56
C GLU A 274 -15.34 -2.94 10.16
N ILE A 275 -14.74 -1.81 9.75
CA ILE A 275 -14.84 -1.31 8.39
C ILE A 275 -14.30 -2.37 7.41
N VAL A 276 -13.11 -2.92 7.68
CA VAL A 276 -12.51 -3.95 6.81
C VAL A 276 -13.30 -5.26 6.85
N ASP A 277 -13.81 -5.69 8.01
CA ASP A 277 -14.59 -6.93 8.13
C ASP A 277 -15.91 -6.86 7.35
N LYS A 278 -16.58 -5.70 7.36
CA LYS A 278 -17.81 -5.44 6.58
C LYS A 278 -17.60 -5.49 5.06
N LEU A 279 -16.36 -5.43 4.58
CA LEU A 279 -16.05 -5.62 3.15
C LEU A 279 -16.14 -7.08 2.71
N TYR A 280 -16.01 -8.04 3.64
CA TYR A 280 -16.10 -9.46 3.31
C TYR A 280 -17.52 -9.83 2.87
N GLY A 281 -17.62 -10.64 1.81
CA GLY A 281 -18.89 -10.99 1.17
C GLY A 281 -19.33 -10.01 0.07
N LYS A 282 -18.69 -8.83 -0.06
CA LYS A 282 -18.89 -7.97 -1.23
C LYS A 282 -18.15 -8.57 -2.43
N LYS A 283 -18.87 -8.76 -3.55
CA LYS A 283 -18.32 -9.36 -4.79
C LYS A 283 -17.01 -8.71 -5.26
N TRP A 284 -16.92 -7.39 -5.19
CA TRP A 284 -15.72 -6.65 -5.63
C TRP A 284 -14.51 -6.86 -4.70
N TYR A 285 -14.74 -7.30 -3.45
CA TYR A 285 -13.71 -7.51 -2.44
C TYR A 285 -13.24 -8.97 -2.34
N GLU A 286 -13.93 -9.93 -2.98
CA GLU A 286 -13.61 -11.36 -2.92
C GLU A 286 -12.14 -11.67 -3.24
N ARG A 287 -11.54 -10.96 -4.21
CA ARG A 287 -10.12 -11.10 -4.57
C ARG A 287 -9.14 -10.67 -3.47
N PHE A 288 -9.57 -9.83 -2.54
CA PHE A 288 -8.75 -9.29 -1.45
C PHE A 288 -8.89 -10.08 -0.14
N VAL A 289 -9.64 -11.18 -0.15
CA VAL A 289 -9.86 -12.01 1.03
C VAL A 289 -8.54 -12.46 1.66
N GLY A 290 -8.46 -12.31 2.99
CA GLY A 290 -7.32 -12.77 3.76
C GLY A 290 -7.52 -12.70 5.27
N GLY A 291 -6.40 -12.61 5.97
CA GLY A 291 -6.32 -12.36 7.40
C GLY A 291 -6.71 -10.93 7.75
N LEU A 292 -7.38 -10.79 8.89
CA LEU A 292 -7.70 -9.52 9.52
C LEU A 292 -7.57 -9.71 11.03
N GLY A 293 -6.74 -8.90 11.69
CA GLY A 293 -6.49 -9.02 13.13
C GLY A 293 -6.58 -7.69 13.83
N ASN A 294 -7.19 -7.65 15.02
CA ASN A 294 -7.24 -6.45 15.86
C ASN A 294 -6.19 -6.53 16.97
N TYR A 295 -5.30 -5.55 17.08
CA TYR A 295 -4.22 -5.58 18.07
C TYR A 295 -4.33 -4.43 19.07
N LYS A 296 -4.22 -4.80 20.35
CA LYS A 296 -4.18 -3.86 21.47
C LYS A 296 -2.84 -3.13 21.51
N LYS A 297 -2.84 -1.95 22.12
CA LYS A 297 -1.62 -1.26 22.55
C LYS A 297 -0.79 -2.16 23.47
N THR A 298 0.53 -2.12 23.30
CA THR A 298 1.50 -2.72 24.23
C THR A 298 2.50 -1.65 24.67
N SER A 299 3.53 -2.04 25.43
CA SER A 299 4.67 -1.15 25.72
C SER A 299 5.54 -0.86 24.48
N GLN A 300 5.43 -1.67 23.42
CA GLN A 300 6.26 -1.57 22.23
C GLN A 300 5.58 -0.80 21.08
N HIS A 301 4.25 -0.74 21.06
CA HIS A 301 3.49 -0.13 19.97
C HIS A 301 2.07 0.28 20.40
N GLY A 302 1.47 1.20 19.64
CA GLY A 302 0.05 1.57 19.73
C GLY A 302 -0.91 0.45 19.26
N PRO A 303 -2.23 0.68 19.32
CA PRO A 303 -3.19 -0.22 18.71
C PRO A 303 -3.07 -0.17 17.18
N PHE A 304 -3.36 -1.29 16.50
CA PHE A 304 -3.30 -1.37 15.04
C PHE A 304 -4.18 -2.51 14.49
N VAL A 305 -4.38 -2.51 13.17
CA VAL A 305 -5.08 -3.56 12.45
C VAL A 305 -4.14 -4.29 11.52
N HIS A 306 -4.08 -5.61 11.63
CA HIS A 306 -3.39 -6.46 10.67
C HIS A 306 -4.30 -6.75 9.47
N VAL A 307 -3.76 -6.64 8.26
CA VAL A 307 -4.42 -7.11 7.04
C VAL A 307 -3.46 -7.92 6.17
N ASP A 308 -3.96 -8.96 5.51
CA ASP A 308 -3.19 -9.67 4.50
C ASP A 308 -4.04 -10.18 3.33
N VAL A 309 -3.36 -10.71 2.30
CA VAL A 309 -3.95 -11.30 1.09
C VAL A 309 -3.65 -12.79 0.97
N ARG A 310 -3.85 -13.55 2.06
CA ARG A 310 -3.62 -15.02 2.10
C ARG A 310 -4.62 -15.84 1.28
N GLY A 311 -5.70 -15.22 0.77
CA GLY A 311 -6.69 -15.88 -0.11
C GLY A 311 -7.77 -16.66 0.63
N PHE A 312 -7.77 -16.67 1.96
CA PHE A 312 -8.83 -17.26 2.78
C PHE A 312 -9.07 -16.41 4.03
N ARG A 313 -10.32 -16.41 4.52
CA ARG A 313 -10.71 -15.63 5.68
C ARG A 313 -10.05 -16.19 6.95
N ALA A 314 -9.37 -15.34 7.69
CA ALA A 314 -8.85 -15.63 9.03
C ALA A 314 -9.05 -14.41 9.93
N ARG A 315 -9.43 -14.62 11.20
CA ARG A 315 -9.68 -13.57 12.20
C ARG A 315 -9.01 -13.92 13.52
N TRP A 316 -8.50 -12.91 14.19
CA TRP A 316 -7.92 -13.03 15.52
C TRP A 316 -7.82 -11.64 16.17
N GLY A 317 -7.53 -11.63 17.47
CA GLY A 317 -7.43 -10.39 18.23
C GLY A 317 -8.80 -9.90 18.68
N ASP A 318 -9.08 -10.08 19.96
CA ASP A 318 -10.30 -9.64 20.64
C ASP A 318 -10.03 -8.45 21.58
#